data_AF-A0A7Y7M878-F1
#
_entry.id   AF-A0A7Y7M878-F1
#
_cell.length_a   1.000
_cell.length_b   1.000
_cell.length_c   1.000
_cell.angle_alpha   90.00
_cell.angle_beta   90.00
_cell.angle_gamma   90.00
#
_symmetry.space_group_name_H-M   'P 1'
#
loop_
_entity.id
_entity.type
_entity.pdbx_description
1 polymer ?
#
loop_
_entity_poly.entity_id
_entity_poly.type
_entity_poly.pdbx_seq_one_letter_code
_entity_poly.pdbx_strand_id
1 'polypeptide(L)' 'MARQEIRTACPYCGVGCGVVMEVEDGRIARVRGDAAHPANGGRLCTKGSSCDRPIAVPSRL' A
#
# COMPACT_ATOMS: atom_id res chain seq x y z
N MET A 1 12.45 -17.25 2.36
CA MET A 1 11.00 -17.03 2.52
C MET A 1 10.51 -16.22 1.34
N ALA A 2 9.27 -16.44 0.88
CA ALA A 2 8.78 -15.89 -0.39
C ALA A 2 8.19 -14.49 -0.19
N ARG A 3 8.76 -13.50 -0.89
CA ARG A 3 8.21 -12.14 -1.00
C ARG A 3 7.07 -12.14 -2.02
N GLN A 4 5.93 -11.58 -1.66
CA GLN A 4 4.77 -11.44 -2.53
C GLN A 4 4.49 -9.98 -2.85
N GLU A 5 4.13 -9.68 -4.09
CA GLU A 5 3.60 -8.37 -4.47
C GLU A 5 2.09 -8.45 -4.63
N ILE A 6 1.36 -7.62 -3.87
CA ILE A 6 -0.09 -7.56 -3.88
C ILE A 6 -0.51 -6.18 -4.37
N ARG A 7 -1.30 -6.13 -5.44
CA ARG A 7 -1.90 -4.90 -5.94
C ARG A 7 -3.24 -4.66 -5.26
N THR A 8 -3.47 -3.46 -4.78
CA THR A 8 -4.74 -3.06 -4.15
C THR A 8 -5.00 -1.56 -4.33
N ALA A 9 -6.13 -1.07 -3.82
CA ALA A 9 -6.47 0.34 -3.82
C ALA A 9 -6.11 1.01 -2.48
N CYS A 10 -5.67 2.26 -2.55
CA CYS A 10 -5.42 3.11 -1.38
C CYS A 10 -6.73 3.35 -0.59
N PRO A 11 -6.76 3.14 0.74
CA PRO A 11 -8.01 3.14 1.52
C PRO A 11 -8.48 4.53 1.99
N TYR A 12 -7.78 5.61 1.61
CA TYR A 12 -7.98 6.90 2.28
C TYR A 12 -9.00 7.84 1.65
N CYS A 13 -8.95 8.07 0.33
CA CYS A 13 -9.80 9.06 -0.33
C CYS A 13 -10.38 8.49 -1.63
N GLY A 14 -11.33 9.21 -2.23
CA GLY A 14 -12.06 8.77 -3.42
C GLY A 14 -11.29 8.77 -4.74
N VAL A 15 -9.99 9.11 -4.76
CA VAL A 15 -9.18 9.08 -6.00
C VAL A 15 -8.98 7.64 -6.50
N GLY A 16 -8.98 6.66 -5.59
CA GLY A 16 -8.77 5.25 -5.96
C GLY A 16 -7.35 4.98 -6.47
N CYS A 17 -6.34 5.59 -5.86
CA CYS A 17 -4.93 5.36 -6.20
C CYS A 17 -4.57 3.86 -6.09
N GLY A 18 -3.99 3.28 -7.15
CA GLY A 18 -3.41 1.94 -7.10
C GLY A 18 -2.11 1.90 -6.30
N VAL A 19 -1.98 0.89 -5.45
CA VAL A 19 -0.79 0.64 -4.64
C VAL A 19 -0.32 -0.81 -4.82
N VAL A 20 0.98 -1.01 -4.71
CA VAL A 20 1.62 -2.33 -4.61
C VAL A 20 2.19 -2.47 -3.22
N MET A 21 1.76 -3.51 -2.51
CA MET A 21 2.27 -3.91 -1.21
C MET A 21 3.22 -5.09 -1.39
N GLU A 22 4.43 -4.96 -0.85
CA GLU A 22 5.40 -6.06 -0.75
C GLU A 22 5.20 -6.73 0.60
N VAL A 23 4.83 -8.00 0.59
CA VAL A 23 4.54 -8.79 1.78
C VAL A 23 5.62 -9.85 1.98
N GLU A 24 6.22 -9.84 3.17
CA GLU A 24 7.25 -10.78 3.60
C GLU A 24 6.83 -11.32 4.98
N ASP A 25 6.82 -12.65 5.12
CA ASP A 25 6.45 -13.34 6.37
C ASP A 25 5.10 -12.90 6.96
N GLY A 26 4.12 -12.66 6.07
CA GLY A 26 2.77 -12.23 6.43
C GLY A 26 2.67 -10.77 6.89
N ARG A 27 3.75 -9.98 6.76
CA ARG A 27 3.78 -8.54 7.11
C ARG A 27 4.07 -7.69 5.88
N ILE A 28 3.52 -6.48 5.87
CA ILE A 28 3.81 -5.51 4.80
C ILE A 28 5.21 -4.94 5.05
N ALA A 29 6.15 -5.24 4.16
CA ALA A 29 7.53 -4.75 4.22
C ALA A 29 7.68 -3.39 3.52
N ARG A 30 6.90 -3.15 2.47
CA ARG A 30 6.92 -1.89 1.70
C ARG A 30 5.59 -1.60 1.04
N VAL A 31 5.28 -0.31 0.89
CA VAL A 31 4.20 0.21 0.06
C VAL A 31 4.79 1.13 -1.01
N ARG A 32 4.35 0.96 -2.26
CA ARG A 32 4.65 1.87 -3.38
C ARG A 32 3.43 2.08 -4.24
N GLY A 33 3.43 3.14 -5.05
CA GLY A 33 2.38 3.33 -6.05
C GLY A 33 2.51 2.31 -7.18
N ASP A 34 1.38 1.91 -7.74
CA ASP A 34 1.37 1.09 -8.95
C ASP A 34 1.59 1.97 -10.18
N ALA A 35 2.77 1.85 -10.80
CA ALA A 35 3.15 2.61 -11.99
C ALA A 35 2.22 2.39 -13.18
N ALA A 36 1.54 1.24 -13.25
CA ALA A 36 0.59 0.92 -14.31
C ALA A 36 -0.83 1.42 -14.03
N HIS A 37 -1.12 1.93 -12.83
CA HIS A 37 -2.49 2.27 -12.45
C HIS A 37 -2.92 3.63 -13.03
N PRO A 38 -4.05 3.70 -13.75
CA PRO A 38 -4.43 4.89 -14.53
C PRO A 38 -4.70 6.12 -13.66
N ALA A 39 -5.22 5.93 -12.44
CA ALA A 39 -5.58 7.04 -11.57
C ALA A 39 -4.38 7.83 -11.01
N ASN A 40 -3.20 7.20 -10.88
CA ASN A 40 -2.06 7.85 -10.20
C ASN A 40 -0.70 7.67 -10.89
N GLY A 41 -0.57 6.77 -11.87
CA GLY A 41 0.70 6.50 -12.56
C GLY A 41 1.86 6.23 -11.61
N GLY A 42 1.61 5.55 -10.49
CA GLY A 42 2.61 5.25 -9.46
C GLY A 42 2.90 6.35 -8.45
N ARG A 43 2.27 7.53 -8.57
CA ARG A 43 2.42 8.62 -7.60
C ARG A 43 1.53 8.39 -6.38
N LEU A 44 2.04 8.73 -5.19
CA LEU A 44 1.28 8.67 -3.94
C LEU A 44 1.49 9.96 -3.13
N CYS A 45 0.43 10.39 -2.44
CA CYS A 45 0.56 11.39 -1.38
C CYS A 45 1.06 10.72 -0.09
N THR A 46 1.44 11.52 0.93
CA THR A 46 1.94 11.03 2.22
C THR A 46 1.03 10.00 2.89
N LYS A 47 -0.31 10.14 2.74
CA LYS A 47 -1.26 9.15 3.28
C LYS A 47 -1.15 7.81 2.55
N GLY A 48 -1.13 7.84 1.21
CA GLY A 48 -1.06 6.62 0.41
C GLY A 48 0.26 5.87 0.58
N SER A 49 1.38 6.57 0.70
CA SER A 49 2.70 5.95 0.92
C SER A 49 2.91 5.40 2.34
N SER A 50 2.01 5.70 3.27
CA SER A 50 2.07 5.25 4.66
C SER A 50 0.83 4.47 5.10
N CYS A 51 0.06 3.93 4.15
CA CYS A 51 -1.20 3.24 4.43
C CYS A 51 -1.04 1.90 5.18
N ASP A 52 0.18 1.37 5.25
CA ASP A 52 0.57 0.22 6.05
C ASP A 52 0.65 0.52 7.56
N ARG A 53 1.00 1.75 7.94
CA ARG A 53 1.30 2.09 9.35
C ARG A 53 0.14 1.78 10.31
N PRO A 54 -1.13 2.11 10.01
CA PRO A 54 -2.24 1.79 10.90
C PRO A 54 -2.49 0.29 11.10
N ILE A 55 -1.92 -0.58 10.24
CA ILE A 55 -2.03 -2.03 10.38
C ILE A 55 -1.04 -2.55 11.43
N ALA A 56 0.10 -1.88 11.59
CA ALA A 56 1.18 -2.29 12.48
C ALA A 56 1.14 -1.63 13.88
N VAL A 57 0.16 -0.77 14.18
CA VAL A 57 0.08 -0.11 15.50
C VAL A 57 -0.32 -1.13 16.59
N PRO A 58 0.36 -1.17 17.75
CA PRO A 58 0.06 -2.15 18.81
C PRO A 58 -1.35 -2.02 19.40
N SER A 59 -1.94 -0.83 19.35
CA SER A 59 -3.28 -0.54 19.87
C SER A 59 -4.40 -0.80 18.86
N ARG A 60 -4.10 -1.43 17.72
CA ARG A 60 -5.12 -1.87 16.76
C ARG A 60 -5.95 -2.98 17.40
N LEU A 61 -7.27 -2.89 17.25
CA LEU A 61 -8.21 -3.93 17.70
C LEU A 61 -8.00 -5.26 16.98
#